data_AF-A0A0Q8XFI9-F1
#
_entry.id   AF-A0A0Q8XFI9-F1
#
_cell.length_a   1.000
_cell.length_b   1.000
_cell.length_c   1.000
_cell.angle_alpha   90.00
_cell.angle_beta   90.00
_cell.angle_gamma   90.00
#
_symmetry.space_group_name_H-M   'P 1'
#
loop_
_entity.id
_entity.type
_entity.pdbx_description
1 polymer ?
#
loop_
_entity_poly.entity_id
_entity_poly.type
_entity_poly.pdbx_seq_one_letter_code
_entity_poly.pdbx_strand_id
1 'polypeptide(L)'
;MPFLLFLAATTPQIVESVDFPALDAAIERCDRASVLPVFAAEAHRRSAAVTAFYEEQVQIAAERIATAGKRRALREGGAAPGSGQSAPAASDQELSLKQLALDDRQHALDDQRRLETMRQEAVDLKRQYFLSKCAGKKSD
;
A
#
# COMPACT_ATOMS: atom_id res chain seq x y z
N MET A 1 29.94 5.49 20.75
CA MET A 1 29.43 6.19 19.55
C MET A 1 29.64 5.28 18.35
N PRO A 2 28.73 5.16 17.37
CA PRO A 2 27.31 5.52 17.32
C PRO A 2 26.39 4.31 17.02
N PHE A 3 25.12 4.43 17.40
CA PHE A 3 24.04 3.48 17.11
C PHE A 3 23.57 3.73 15.66
N LEU A 4 23.79 2.77 14.76
CA LEU A 4 23.30 2.84 13.37
C LEU A 4 21.78 2.59 13.37
N LEU A 5 21.01 3.67 13.28
CA LEU A 5 19.59 3.62 12.94
C LEU A 5 19.45 3.21 11.47
N PHE A 6 19.13 1.94 11.23
CA PHE A 6 18.59 1.50 9.94
C PHE A 6 17.18 2.07 9.80
N LEU A 7 17.07 3.24 9.17
CA LEU A 7 15.82 3.66 8.53
C LEU A 7 15.56 2.68 7.38
N ALA A 8 14.73 1.67 7.63
CA ALA A 8 14.07 0.93 6.58
C ALA A 8 13.10 1.90 5.90
N ALA A 9 13.62 2.68 4.95
CA ALA A 9 12.78 3.38 3.99
C ALA A 9 12.16 2.29 3.12
N THR A 10 10.98 1.82 3.50
CA THR A 10 10.06 1.15 2.58
C THR A 10 9.70 2.18 1.52
N THR A 11 10.49 2.21 0.45
CA THR A 11 10.13 2.99 -0.74
C THR A 11 8.72 2.55 -1.12
N PRO A 12 7.75 3.47 -1.24
CA PRO A 12 6.42 3.11 -1.68
C PRO A 12 6.58 2.39 -3.01
N GLN A 13 6.13 1.13 -3.06
CA GLN A 13 6.01 0.39 -4.30
C GLN A 13 4.97 1.16 -5.11
N ILE A 14 5.44 2.08 -5.95
CA ILE A 14 4.61 2.76 -6.93
C ILE A 14 3.97 1.63 -7.73
N VAL A 15 2.65 1.51 -7.65
CA VAL A 15 1.87 0.58 -8.47
C VAL A 15 2.28 0.88 -9.90
N GLU A 16 3.07 -0.02 -10.49
CA GLU A 16 3.59 0.21 -11.84
C GLU A 16 2.40 0.35 -12.77
N SER A 17 2.20 1.57 -13.29
CA SER A 17 0.99 1.90 -14.03
C SER A 17 0.98 1.16 -15.35
N VAL A 18 -0.09 0.42 -15.61
CA VAL A 18 -0.33 -0.13 -16.95
C VAL A 18 -0.72 1.03 -17.86
N ASP A 19 -0.03 1.17 -18.99
CA ASP A 19 -0.47 2.06 -20.07
C ASP A 19 -1.70 1.45 -20.76
N PHE A 20 -2.88 1.75 -20.20
CA PHE A 20 -4.14 1.24 -20.72
C PHE A 20 -4.43 1.71 -22.16
N PRO A 21 -4.19 2.98 -22.55
CA PRO A 21 -4.29 3.40 -23.94
C PRO A 21 -3.42 2.58 -24.90
N ALA A 22 -2.16 2.32 -24.56
CA ALA A 22 -1.28 1.49 -25.39
C ALA A 22 -1.76 0.04 -25.48
N LEU A 23 -2.23 -0.52 -24.35
CA LEU A 23 -2.80 -1.86 -24.30
C LEU A 23 -4.07 -1.95 -25.17
N ASP A 24 -4.95 -0.96 -25.12
CA ASP A 24 -6.15 -0.89 -25.95
C ASP A 24 -5.78 -0.87 -27.44
N ALA A 25 -4.84 -0.01 -27.84
CA ALA A 25 -4.37 0.05 -29.23
C ALA A 25 -3.72 -1.27 -29.70
N ALA A 26 -3.05 -1.99 -28.82
CA ALA A 26 -2.50 -3.32 -29.13
C ALA A 26 -3.61 -4.38 -29.27
N ILE A 27 -4.62 -4.36 -28.40
CA ILE A 27 -5.79 -5.25 -28.50
C ILE A 27 -6.59 -4.97 -29.77
N GLU A 28 -6.78 -3.70 -30.15
CA GLU A 28 -7.44 -3.31 -31.39
C GLU A 28 -6.78 -3.95 -32.63
N ARG A 29 -5.45 -4.00 -32.63
CA ARG A 29 -4.65 -4.62 -33.70
C ARG A 29 -4.47 -6.13 -33.55
N CYS A 30 -4.98 -6.73 -32.48
CA CYS A 30 -4.71 -8.11 -32.09
C CYS A 30 -3.21 -8.44 -32.01
N ASP A 31 -2.39 -7.45 -31.61
CA ASP A 31 -0.94 -7.61 -31.45
C ASP A 31 -0.63 -8.48 -30.22
N ARG A 32 -0.46 -9.78 -30.47
CA ARG A 32 -0.20 -10.77 -29.41
C ARG A 32 1.13 -10.53 -28.70
N ALA A 33 2.15 -10.05 -29.42
CA ALA A 33 3.48 -9.85 -28.86
C ALA A 33 3.46 -8.74 -27.80
N SER A 34 2.64 -7.71 -28.01
CA SER A 34 2.45 -6.62 -27.04
C SER A 34 1.47 -6.98 -25.92
N VAL A 35 0.40 -7.73 -26.21
CA VAL A 35 -0.69 -7.99 -25.23
C VAL A 35 -0.38 -9.13 -24.26
N LEU A 36 0.14 -10.26 -24.75
CA LEU A 36 0.30 -11.46 -23.92
C LEU A 36 1.26 -11.29 -22.74
N PRO A 37 2.39 -10.55 -22.85
CA PRO A 37 3.27 -10.31 -21.70
C PRO A 37 2.57 -9.58 -20.55
N VAL A 38 1.66 -8.65 -20.86
CA VAL A 38 0.89 -7.93 -19.83
C VAL A 38 0.05 -8.90 -19.01
N PHE A 39 -0.71 -9.77 -19.68
CA PHE A 39 -1.55 -10.75 -18.99
C PHE A 39 -0.75 -11.84 -18.28
N ALA A 40 0.40 -12.24 -18.82
CA ALA A 40 1.27 -13.24 -18.21
C ALA A 40 1.87 -12.75 -16.88
N ALA A 41 2.16 -11.44 -16.77
CA ALA A 41 2.72 -10.85 -15.56
C ALA A 41 1.71 -10.70 -14.40
N GLU A 42 0.41 -10.80 -14.67
CA GLU A 42 -0.63 -10.46 -13.68
C GLU A 42 -0.61 -11.34 -12.44
N ALA A 43 -0.39 -12.65 -12.57
CA ALA A 43 -0.38 -13.55 -11.41
C ALA A 43 0.71 -13.15 -10.40
N HIS A 44 1.91 -12.85 -10.89
CA HIS A 44 3.02 -12.38 -10.07
C HIS A 44 2.73 -11.01 -9.46
N ARG A 45 2.23 -10.04 -10.24
CA ARG A 45 1.90 -8.69 -9.75
C ARG A 45 0.85 -8.72 -8.65
N ARG A 46 -0.23 -9.48 -8.81
CA ARG A 46 -1.29 -9.63 -7.80
C ARG A 46 -0.74 -10.22 -6.51
N SER A 47 0.09 -11.26 -6.61
CA SER A 47 0.74 -11.86 -5.44
C SER A 47 1.63 -10.84 -4.72
N ALA A 48 2.47 -10.11 -5.46
CA ALA A 48 3.37 -9.12 -4.88
C ALA A 48 2.59 -7.99 -4.18
N ALA A 49 1.51 -7.49 -4.79
CA ALA A 49 0.68 -6.45 -4.20
C ALA A 49 0.02 -6.91 -2.90
N VAL A 50 -0.57 -8.11 -2.87
CA VAL A 50 -1.20 -8.65 -1.65
C VAL A 50 -0.18 -8.82 -0.52
N THR A 51 1.02 -9.32 -0.83
CA THR A 51 2.10 -9.44 0.16
C THR A 51 2.50 -8.07 0.71
N ALA A 52 2.76 -7.09 -0.14
CA ALA A 52 3.12 -5.73 0.29
C ALA A 52 2.02 -5.09 1.16
N PHE A 53 0.75 -5.24 0.78
CA PHE A 53 -0.38 -4.72 1.54
C PHE A 53 -0.54 -5.39 2.90
N TYR A 54 -0.19 -6.66 3.02
CA TYR A 54 -0.19 -7.38 4.28
C TYR A 54 0.94 -6.89 5.19
N GLU A 55 2.15 -6.80 4.66
CA GLU A 55 3.33 -6.35 5.40
C GLU A 55 3.14 -4.95 5.97
N GLU A 56 2.65 -3.99 5.18
CA GLU A 56 2.38 -2.64 5.67
C GLU A 56 1.30 -2.63 6.76
N GLN A 57 0.24 -3.45 6.64
CA GLN A 57 -0.77 -3.53 7.70
C GLN A 57 -0.24 -4.10 9.00
N VAL A 58 0.64 -5.09 8.93
CA VAL A 58 1.29 -5.63 10.12
C VAL A 58 2.08 -4.54 10.84
N GLN A 59 2.82 -3.70 10.09
CA GLN A 59 3.56 -2.58 10.68
C GLN A 59 2.63 -1.52 11.30
N ILE A 60 1.59 -1.08 10.58
CA ILE A 60 0.61 -0.12 11.10
C ILE A 60 -0.05 -0.66 12.38
N ALA A 61 -0.46 -1.93 12.39
CA ALA A 61 -1.08 -2.56 13.55
C ALA A 61 -0.12 -2.62 14.75
N ALA A 62 1.13 -3.04 14.55
CA ALA A 62 2.15 -3.09 15.60
C ALA A 62 2.42 -1.70 16.21
N GLU A 63 2.55 -0.68 15.38
CA GLU A 63 2.79 0.70 15.82
C GLU A 63 1.58 1.31 16.55
N ARG A 64 0.35 1.00 16.11
CA ARG A 64 -0.89 1.37 16.82
C ARG A 64 -0.93 0.75 18.22
N ILE A 65 -0.60 -0.53 18.35
CA ILE A 65 -0.53 -1.22 19.65
C ILE A 65 0.52 -0.55 20.55
N ALA A 66 1.72 -0.29 20.03
CA ALA A 66 2.78 0.36 20.80
C ALA A 66 2.40 1.77 21.25
N THR A 67 1.76 2.56 20.38
CA THR A 67 1.27 3.91 20.70
C THR A 67 0.17 3.88 21.76
N ALA A 68 -0.77 2.94 21.66
CA ALA A 68 -1.81 2.73 22.67
C ALA A 68 -1.23 2.32 24.04
N GLY A 69 -0.20 1.46 24.03
CA GLY A 69 0.53 1.06 25.24
C GLY A 69 1.18 2.26 25.94
N LYS A 70 1.86 3.14 25.19
CA LYS A 70 2.46 4.37 25.73
C LYS A 70 1.43 5.32 26.34
N ARG A 71 0.29 5.53 25.65
CA ARG A 71 -0.82 6.34 26.17
C ARG A 71 -1.39 5.77 27.46
N ARG A 72 -1.51 4.44 27.56
CA ARG A 72 -1.97 3.78 28.79
C ARG A 72 -0.99 4.02 29.94
N ALA A 73 0.30 3.82 29.71
CA ALA A 73 1.34 4.05 30.72
C ALA A 73 1.35 5.50 31.23
N LEU A 74 1.14 6.50 30.36
CA LEU A 74 1.03 7.90 30.79
C LEU A 74 -0.18 8.15 31.69
N ARG A 75 -1.34 7.55 31.39
CA ARG A 75 -2.54 7.67 32.22
C ARG A 75 -2.38 6.99 33.58
N GLU A 76 -1.73 5.83 33.61
CA GLU A 76 -1.56 5.03 34.83
C GLU A 76 -0.40 5.52 35.71
N GLY A 77 0.65 6.09 35.12
CA GLY A 77 1.83 6.63 35.82
C GLY A 77 1.70 8.07 36.32
N GLY A 78 0.58 8.75 36.04
CA GLY A 78 0.36 10.18 36.26
C GLY A 78 -0.46 10.58 37.49
N ALA A 79 -0.51 9.77 38.55
CA ALA A 79 -1.24 10.10 39.77
C ALA A 79 -0.37 10.00 41.05
N ALA A 80 0.55 10.94 41.21
CA ALA A 80 1.00 11.38 42.53
C ALA A 80 0.71 12.89 42.66
N PRO A 81 -0.25 13.32 43.49
CA PRO A 81 -0.53 14.74 43.68
C PRO A 81 0.61 15.36 44.50
N GLY A 82 1.54 16.08 43.85
CA GLY A 82 2.53 16.87 44.60
C GLY A 82 3.78 17.35 43.88
N SER A 83 4.19 16.80 42.74
CA SER A 83 5.38 17.30 42.02
C SER A 83 4.96 18.20 40.86
N GLY A 84 5.18 19.50 40.99
CA GLY A 84 4.97 20.52 39.95
C GLY A 84 5.90 20.39 38.73
N GLN A 85 5.92 19.22 38.10
CA GLN A 85 6.71 18.94 36.89
C GLN A 85 5.80 19.02 35.66
N SER A 86 5.94 20.14 34.94
CA SER A 86 5.26 20.48 33.69
C SER A 86 5.73 19.64 32.48
N ALA A 87 5.89 18.31 32.64
CA ALA A 87 6.34 17.39 31.59
C ALA A 87 5.27 16.47 30.91
N PRO A 88 3.92 16.58 31.12
CA PRO A 88 2.96 15.70 30.44
C PRO A 88 2.46 16.19 29.07
N ALA A 89 2.45 17.50 28.79
CA ALA A 89 1.84 18.04 27.57
C ALA A 89 2.64 17.73 26.28
N ALA A 90 3.98 17.73 26.38
CA ALA A 90 4.85 17.45 25.22
C ALA A 90 4.77 15.98 24.77
N SER A 91 4.66 15.03 25.71
CA SER A 91 4.53 13.59 25.41
C SER A 91 3.15 13.25 24.82
N ASP A 92 2.09 13.90 25.28
CA ASP A 92 0.75 13.74 24.71
C ASP A 92 0.67 14.30 23.28
N GLN A 93 1.28 15.47 23.03
CA GLN A 93 1.34 16.05 21.68
C GLN A 93 2.11 15.15 20.71
N GLU A 94 3.27 14.60 21.12
CA GLU A 94 4.03 13.64 20.31
C GLU A 94 3.23 12.37 20.00
N LEU A 95 2.50 11.83 20.97
CA LEU A 95 1.65 10.65 20.77
C LEU A 95 0.42 10.96 19.91
N SER A 96 -0.05 12.21 19.89
CA SER A 96 -1.09 12.67 18.99
C SER A 96 -0.60 12.75 17.54
N LEU A 97 0.57 13.37 17.32
CA LEU A 97 1.20 13.43 16.00
C LEU A 97 1.51 12.05 15.43
N LYS A 98 1.97 11.10 16.27
CA LYS A 98 2.19 9.71 15.86
C LYS A 98 0.91 9.01 15.43
N GLN A 99 -0.20 9.27 16.13
CA GLN A 99 -1.50 8.71 15.75
C GLN A 99 -1.94 9.25 14.39
N LEU A 100 -1.82 10.56 14.17
CA LEU A 100 -2.15 11.19 12.89
C LEU A 100 -1.33 10.58 11.74
N ALA A 101 -0.01 10.42 11.93
CA ALA A 101 0.85 9.79 10.93
C ALA A 101 0.47 8.33 10.63
N LEU A 102 0.00 7.57 11.62
CA LEU A 102 -0.50 6.20 11.41
C LEU A 102 -1.82 6.18 10.64
N ASP A 103 -2.68 7.17 10.86
CA ASP A 103 -3.95 7.30 10.15
C ASP A 103 -3.73 7.74 8.70
N ASP A 104 -2.79 8.65 8.44
CA ASP A 104 -2.37 9.03 7.09
C ASP A 104 -1.81 7.82 6.31
N ARG A 105 -0.98 6.99 6.96
CA ARG A 105 -0.45 5.75 6.36
C ARG A 105 -1.55 4.74 6.06
N GLN A 106 -2.51 4.57 6.96
CA GLN A 106 -3.67 3.70 6.75
C GLN A 106 -4.48 4.17 5.53
N HIS A 107 -4.77 5.46 5.44
CA HIS A 107 -5.49 6.03 4.31
C HIS A 107 -4.73 5.82 2.99
N ALA A 108 -3.43 6.09 2.97
CA ALA A 108 -2.60 5.87 1.79
C ALA A 108 -2.61 4.39 1.33
N LEU A 109 -2.55 3.45 2.27
CA LEU A 109 -2.63 2.03 1.96
C LEU A 109 -4.02 1.62 1.42
N ASP A 110 -5.10 2.19 1.95
CA ASP A 110 -6.45 1.94 1.47
C ASP A 110 -6.66 2.47 0.04
N ASP A 111 -6.10 3.64 -0.26
CA ASP A 111 -6.09 4.21 -1.61
C ASP A 111 -5.30 3.33 -2.58
N GLN A 112 -4.12 2.83 -2.18
CA GLN A 112 -3.32 1.90 -2.98
C GLN A 112 -4.08 0.60 -3.27
N ARG A 113 -4.75 0.02 -2.27
CA ARG A 113 -5.58 -1.18 -2.45
C ARG A 113 -6.70 -0.93 -3.44
N ARG A 114 -7.40 0.21 -3.31
CA ARG A 114 -8.47 0.61 -4.23
C ARG A 114 -7.95 0.75 -5.68
N LEU A 115 -6.83 1.44 -5.88
CA LEU A 115 -6.24 1.62 -7.20
C LEU A 115 -5.80 0.28 -7.82
N GLU A 116 -5.20 -0.61 -7.03
CA GLU A 116 -4.80 -1.92 -7.51
C GLU A 116 -6.01 -2.80 -7.87
N THR A 117 -7.11 -2.76 -7.10
CA THR A 117 -8.35 -3.45 -7.46
C THR A 117 -8.91 -2.92 -8.79
N MET A 118 -9.00 -1.60 -8.96
CA MET A 118 -9.47 -1.00 -10.22
C MET A 118 -8.59 -1.40 -11.41
N ARG A 119 -7.27 -1.46 -11.21
CA ARG A 119 -6.32 -1.90 -12.23
C ARG A 119 -6.56 -3.36 -12.62
N GLN A 120 -6.72 -4.25 -11.64
CA GLN A 120 -6.99 -5.67 -11.89
C GLN A 120 -8.28 -5.87 -12.68
N GLU A 121 -9.35 -5.18 -12.28
CA GLU A 121 -10.64 -5.21 -12.98
C GLU A 121 -10.50 -4.73 -14.44
N ALA A 122 -9.77 -3.63 -14.66
CA ALA A 122 -9.51 -3.11 -16.01
C ALA A 122 -8.72 -4.10 -16.87
N VAL A 123 -7.67 -4.73 -16.33
CA VAL A 123 -6.90 -5.75 -17.05
C VAL A 123 -7.74 -6.99 -17.34
N ASP A 124 -8.56 -7.45 -16.39
CA ASP A 124 -9.43 -8.62 -16.57
C ASP A 124 -10.49 -8.37 -17.66
N LEU A 125 -11.10 -7.17 -17.68
CA LEU A 125 -12.02 -6.77 -18.74
C LEU A 125 -11.33 -6.74 -20.11
N LYS A 126 -10.13 -6.15 -20.19
CA LYS A 126 -9.34 -6.10 -21.43
C LYS A 126 -8.91 -7.47 -21.90
N ARG A 127 -8.58 -8.38 -20.98
CA ARG A 127 -8.29 -9.79 -21.30
C ARG A 127 -9.50 -10.49 -21.90
N GLN A 128 -10.68 -10.32 -21.31
CA GLN A 128 -11.92 -10.86 -21.87
C GLN A 128 -12.21 -10.30 -23.26
N TYR A 129 -12.03 -8.98 -23.45
CA TYR A 129 -12.21 -8.32 -24.74
C TYR A 129 -11.23 -8.83 -25.80
N PHE A 130 -9.95 -8.97 -25.46
CA PHE A 130 -8.95 -9.54 -26.34
C PHE A 130 -9.30 -10.98 -26.75
N LEU A 131 -9.72 -11.82 -25.80
CA LEU A 131 -10.10 -13.20 -26.09
C LEU A 131 -11.33 -13.26 -27.01
N SER A 132 -12.35 -12.42 -26.81
CA SER A 132 -13.53 -12.42 -27.67
C SER A 132 -13.25 -11.87 -29.07
N LYS A 133 -12.42 -10.84 -29.19
CA LYS A 133 -12.10 -10.17 -30.46
C LYS A 133 -11.06 -10.92 -31.31
N CYS A 134 -10.04 -11.46 -30.67
CA CYS A 134 -8.83 -11.93 -31.35
C CYS A 134 -8.69 -13.47 -31.40
N ALA A 135 -9.65 -14.23 -30.84
CA ALA A 135 -9.62 -15.71 -30.84
C ALA A 135 -9.66 -16.35 -32.25
N GLY A 136 -10.07 -15.62 -33.29
CA GLY A 136 -10.16 -16.14 -34.67
C GLY A 136 -9.07 -15.66 -35.65
N LYS A 137 -8.26 -14.66 -35.29
CA LYS A 137 -7.23 -14.12 -36.20
C LYS A 137 -5.93 -14.92 -36.03
N LYS A 138 -5.54 -15.72 -37.02
CA LYS A 138 -4.16 -16.24 -37.09
C LYS A 138 -3.21 -15.04 -37.12
N SER A 139 -2.15 -15.10 -36.32
CA SER A 139 -1.07 -14.11 -36.38
C SER A 139 -0.42 -14.23 -37.75
N ASP A 140 -0.45 -13.15 -38.53
CA ASP A 140 0.56 -12.92 -39.57
C ASP A 140 1.90 -12.58 -38.89
#